data_AF-A0A7J8JZU8-F1
#
_entry.id   AF-A0A7J8JZU8-F1
#
_cell.length_a   1.000
_cell.length_b   1.000
_cell.length_c   1.000
_cell.angle_alpha   90.00
_cell.angle_beta   90.00
_cell.angle_gamma   90.00
#
_symmetry.space_group_name_H-M   'P 1'
#
loop_
_entity.id
_entity.type
_entity.pdbx_description
1 polymer ?
#
loop_
_entity_poly.entity_id
_entity_poly.type
_entity_poly.pdbx_seq_one_letter_code
_entity_poly.pdbx_strand_id
1 'polypeptide(L)'
;MPAMRLFTCFLQLLAGLALPAVSPQQLALSAGNNSSETEVVPFQEVWGRSYCRAMERLVDIVSEYPDEMQYLFSPSCVSLLRCTGCCGDETLHCVPVETANVTMQILRVSSGERSSYVEMTFSQHTRCKCRPLREMMKTERRRPKGSGKRKKEKQRPTDCQLCGDTSPPR
;
A
#
# COMPACT_ATOMS: atom_id res chain seq x y z
N MET A 1 -24.65 33.13 -59.90
CA MET A 1 -23.96 32.46 -58.77
C MET A 1 -22.41 32.48 -58.86
N PRO A 2 -21.72 33.61 -59.15
CA PRO A 2 -20.26 33.70 -58.98
C PRO A 2 -19.82 34.59 -57.79
N ALA A 3 -20.71 35.45 -57.28
CA ALA A 3 -20.39 36.44 -56.24
C ALA A 3 -20.17 35.84 -54.84
N MET A 4 -20.66 34.63 -54.57
CA MET A 4 -20.43 33.93 -53.29
C MET A 4 -19.10 33.18 -53.22
N ARG A 5 -18.33 33.05 -54.31
CA ARG A 5 -17.01 32.40 -54.28
C ARG A 5 -15.85 33.36 -54.03
N LEU A 6 -16.02 34.64 -54.33
CA LEU A 6 -15.03 35.68 -54.00
C LEU A 6 -15.05 36.03 -52.51
N PHE A 7 -16.24 35.97 -51.88
CA PHE A 7 -16.39 36.19 -50.44
C PHE A 7 -15.75 35.09 -49.58
N THR A 8 -15.78 33.83 -50.05
CA THR A 8 -15.15 32.71 -49.35
C THR A 8 -13.62 32.77 -49.42
N CYS A 9 -13.03 33.29 -50.50
CA CYS A 9 -11.58 33.51 -50.57
C CYS A 9 -11.12 34.68 -49.68
N PHE A 10 -11.90 35.76 -49.58
CA PHE A 10 -11.58 36.89 -48.69
C PHE A 10 -11.66 36.51 -47.20
N LEU A 11 -12.62 35.66 -46.82
CA LEU A 11 -12.73 35.18 -45.43
C LEU A 11 -11.67 34.15 -45.07
N GLN A 12 -11.12 33.39 -46.02
CA GLN A 12 -10.03 32.45 -45.74
C GLN A 12 -8.64 33.10 -45.68
N LEU A 13 -8.43 34.29 -46.26
CA LEU A 13 -7.19 35.05 -46.02
C LEU A 13 -7.11 35.69 -44.62
N LEU A 14 -8.25 35.90 -43.94
CA LEU A 14 -8.29 36.49 -42.59
C LEU A 14 -8.16 35.45 -41.46
N ALA A 15 -8.24 34.15 -41.76
CA ALA A 15 -8.09 33.06 -40.77
C ALA A 15 -6.68 32.43 -40.75
N GLY A 16 -5.72 33.00 -41.48
CA GLY A 16 -4.35 32.49 -41.60
C GLY A 16 -3.35 32.95 -40.54
N LEU A 17 -3.80 33.58 -39.44
CA LEU A 17 -2.94 34.07 -38.34
C LEU A 17 -3.19 33.37 -37.00
N ALA A 18 -3.73 32.16 -37.02
CA ALA A 18 -3.87 31.32 -35.83
C ALA A 18 -3.14 29.98 -36.01
N LEU A 19 -1.85 30.04 -36.33
CA LEU A 19 -0.95 28.95 -35.93
C LEU A 19 -0.76 29.10 -34.42
N PRO A 20 -1.03 28.07 -33.59
CA PRO A 20 -0.44 28.05 -32.26
C PRO A 20 1.07 28.10 -32.50
N ALA A 21 1.70 29.17 -32.03
CA ALA A 21 3.15 29.26 -31.94
C ALA A 21 3.61 28.06 -31.11
N VAL A 22 4.04 27.00 -31.81
CA VAL A 22 4.86 25.95 -31.22
C VAL A 22 6.10 26.69 -30.75
N SER A 23 6.21 26.94 -29.45
CA SER A 23 7.46 27.44 -28.92
C SER A 23 8.53 26.40 -29.26
N PRO A 24 9.65 26.80 -29.86
CA PRO A 24 10.84 26.00 -29.74
C PRO A 24 11.13 26.00 -28.25
N GLN A 25 10.84 24.90 -27.56
CA GLN A 25 11.39 24.65 -26.25
C GLN A 25 12.90 24.72 -26.45
N GLN A 26 13.47 25.86 -26.07
CA GLN A 26 14.90 26.08 -26.07
C GLN A 26 15.49 24.94 -25.26
N LEU A 27 16.18 24.04 -25.93
CA LEU A 27 17.16 23.16 -25.32
C LEU A 27 18.27 24.10 -24.84
N ALA A 28 18.02 24.74 -23.71
CA ALA A 28 18.98 25.54 -22.98
C ALA A 28 19.97 24.54 -22.39
N LEU A 29 20.90 24.07 -23.21
CA LEU A 29 22.20 23.65 -22.72
C LEU A 29 22.88 24.91 -22.19
N SER A 30 22.54 25.26 -20.95
CA SER A 30 23.20 26.32 -20.22
C SER A 30 24.63 25.87 -19.94
N ALA A 31 25.57 26.30 -20.79
CA ALA A 31 26.94 26.48 -20.37
C ALA A 31 26.97 27.74 -19.49
N GLY A 32 26.83 27.56 -18.18
CA GLY A 32 26.68 28.69 -17.27
C GLY A 32 26.80 28.33 -15.80
N ASN A 33 28.01 28.52 -15.29
CA ASN A 33 28.37 28.77 -13.88
C ASN A 33 28.32 27.56 -12.91
N ASN A 34 29.52 27.12 -12.51
CA ASN A 34 29.77 26.20 -11.40
C ASN A 34 29.47 26.87 -10.05
N SER A 35 28.20 26.98 -9.72
CA SER A 35 27.71 26.98 -8.34
C SER A 35 26.40 26.21 -8.38
N SER A 36 26.48 24.89 -8.25
CA SER A 36 25.30 24.08 -7.99
C SER A 36 24.82 24.39 -6.57
N GLU A 37 24.17 25.53 -6.39
CA GLU A 37 23.37 25.78 -5.21
C GLU A 37 22.37 24.63 -5.13
N THR A 38 22.50 23.82 -4.08
CA THR A 38 21.60 22.68 -3.89
C THR A 38 20.22 23.24 -3.60
N GLU A 39 19.27 23.03 -4.52
CA GLU A 39 17.88 23.43 -4.32
C GLU A 39 17.33 22.76 -3.06
N VAL A 40 16.93 23.56 -2.07
CA VAL A 40 16.37 23.06 -0.81
C VAL A 40 14.86 22.86 -0.98
N VAL A 41 14.41 21.62 -0.85
CA VAL A 41 12.97 21.30 -0.86
C VAL A 41 12.32 21.89 0.40
N PRO A 42 11.28 22.74 0.27
CA PRO A 42 10.62 23.37 1.42
C PRO A 42 10.03 22.35 2.40
N PHE A 43 10.03 22.69 3.70
CA PHE A 43 9.52 21.80 4.75
C PHE A 43 8.08 21.29 4.49
N GLN A 44 7.17 22.16 4.04
CA GLN A 44 5.78 21.77 3.77
C GLN A 44 5.68 20.72 2.68
N GLU A 45 6.58 20.77 1.71
CA GLU A 45 6.65 19.78 0.65
C GLU A 45 7.25 18.46 1.14
N VAL A 46 8.32 18.52 1.94
CA VAL A 46 8.90 17.32 2.60
C VAL A 46 7.85 16.63 3.46
N TRP A 47 7.12 17.39 4.28
CA TRP A 47 6.03 16.91 5.13
C TRP A 47 4.90 16.30 4.28
N GLY A 48 4.41 17.03 3.28
CA GLY A 48 3.32 16.54 2.42
C GLY A 48 3.68 15.28 1.62
N ARG A 49 4.91 15.17 1.13
CA ARG A 49 5.39 14.01 0.38
C ARG A 49 5.58 12.78 1.27
N SER A 50 5.93 12.98 2.54
CA SER A 50 6.22 11.92 3.52
C SER A 50 5.02 11.55 4.40
N TYR A 51 3.94 12.33 4.38
CA TYR A 51 2.75 12.05 5.17
C TYR A 51 2.01 10.79 4.70
N CYS A 52 1.41 10.08 5.67
CA CYS A 52 0.69 8.82 5.48
C CYS A 52 -0.27 8.82 4.27
N ARG A 53 0.06 8.01 3.26
CA ARG A 53 -0.76 7.80 2.05
C ARG A 53 -0.47 6.46 1.38
N ALA A 54 -1.30 6.08 0.42
CA ALA A 54 -1.04 4.93 -0.43
C ALA A 54 0.05 5.31 -1.44
N MET A 55 1.16 4.59 -1.43
CA MET A 55 2.25 4.78 -2.39
C MET A 55 2.64 3.44 -2.98
N GLU A 56 3.13 3.50 -4.21
CA GLU A 56 3.65 2.36 -4.92
C GLU A 56 4.90 1.80 -4.21
N ARG A 57 4.89 0.49 -3.98
CA ARG A 57 5.98 -0.24 -3.35
C ARG A 57 6.13 -1.60 -4.03
N LEU A 58 7.38 -1.99 -4.26
CA LEU A 58 7.70 -3.35 -4.71
C LEU A 58 7.54 -4.32 -3.54
N VAL A 59 6.72 -5.34 -3.75
CA VAL A 59 6.42 -6.40 -2.79
C VAL A 59 6.82 -7.72 -3.41
N ASP A 60 7.59 -8.50 -2.67
CA ASP A 60 7.99 -9.85 -3.07
C ASP A 60 6.77 -10.78 -3.12
N ILE A 61 6.64 -11.56 -4.20
CA ILE A 61 5.47 -12.42 -4.43
C ILE A 61 5.40 -13.55 -3.41
N VAL A 62 6.55 -14.15 -3.07
CA VAL A 62 6.61 -15.28 -2.13
C VAL A 62 6.22 -14.84 -0.71
N SER A 63 6.51 -13.60 -0.35
CA SER A 63 6.08 -13.01 0.92
C SER A 63 4.56 -12.85 1.03
N GLU A 64 3.86 -12.60 -0.09
CA GLU A 64 2.39 -12.51 -0.15
C GLU A 64 1.72 -13.89 -0.27
N TYR A 65 2.41 -14.85 -0.91
CA TYR A 65 1.94 -16.20 -1.16
C TYR A 65 2.91 -17.25 -0.58
N PRO A 66 3.00 -17.36 0.75
CA PRO A 66 3.94 -18.27 1.41
C PRO A 66 3.68 -19.75 1.08
N ASP A 67 2.45 -20.10 0.69
CA ASP A 67 2.09 -21.47 0.31
C ASP A 67 2.64 -21.87 -1.08
N GLU A 68 3.05 -20.89 -1.91
CA GLU A 68 3.57 -21.09 -3.26
C GLU A 68 5.12 -21.03 -3.30
N MET A 69 5.79 -21.19 -2.16
CA MET A 69 7.26 -21.11 -2.00
C MET A 69 8.05 -22.09 -2.88
N GLN A 70 7.44 -23.16 -3.37
CA GLN A 70 8.08 -24.14 -4.25
C GLN A 70 8.29 -23.63 -5.68
N TYR A 71 7.64 -22.54 -6.07
CA TYR A 71 7.77 -21.94 -7.39
C TYR A 71 8.66 -20.71 -7.37
N LEU A 72 9.35 -20.48 -8.49
CA LEU A 72 9.99 -19.21 -8.76
C LEU A 72 9.08 -18.38 -9.65
N PHE A 73 8.97 -17.09 -9.34
CA PHE A 73 8.17 -16.15 -10.11
C PHE A 73 9.04 -15.16 -10.88
N SER A 74 8.61 -14.82 -12.09
CA SER A 74 9.19 -13.75 -12.90
C SER A 74 8.08 -12.76 -13.32
N PRO A 75 8.15 -11.49 -12.91
CA PRO A 75 9.13 -10.95 -11.95
C PRO A 75 8.98 -11.59 -10.55
N SER A 76 10.01 -11.50 -9.71
CA SER A 76 9.94 -11.99 -8.31
C SER A 76 9.18 -11.05 -7.38
N CYS A 77 9.07 -9.77 -7.75
CA CYS A 77 8.31 -8.76 -7.03
C CYS A 77 7.32 -8.04 -7.96
N VAL A 78 6.24 -7.53 -7.38
CA VAL A 78 5.19 -6.77 -8.06
C VAL A 78 5.02 -5.41 -7.42
N SER A 79 4.55 -4.45 -8.21
CA SER A 79 4.30 -3.10 -7.76
C SER A 79 2.89 -2.95 -7.21
N LEU A 80 2.75 -2.64 -5.92
CA LEU A 80 1.46 -2.52 -5.24
C LEU A 80 1.37 -1.22 -4.46
N LEU A 81 0.17 -0.66 -4.36
CA LEU A 81 -0.13 0.41 -3.42
C LEU A 81 -0.14 -0.14 -2.01
N ARG A 82 0.76 0.39 -1.18
CA ARG A 82 0.84 0.11 0.26
C ARG A 82 0.80 1.42 1.03
N CYS A 83 0.22 1.36 2.22
CA CYS A 83 0.22 2.50 3.12
C CYS A 83 1.63 2.68 3.66
N THR A 84 2.20 3.85 3.47
CA THR A 84 3.54 4.22 3.92
C THR A 84 3.56 5.70 4.27
N GLY A 85 4.65 6.14 4.91
CA GLY A 85 4.82 7.50 5.38
C GLY A 85 4.69 7.62 6.90
N CYS A 86 4.99 8.81 7.40
CA CYS A 86 4.93 9.13 8.82
C CYS A 86 3.62 9.85 9.18
N CYS A 87 3.28 9.83 10.46
CA CYS A 87 2.05 10.43 11.00
C CYS A 87 2.29 11.71 11.82
N GLY A 88 3.55 12.14 11.93
CA GLY A 88 3.93 13.29 12.76
C GLY A 88 3.98 13.03 14.28
N ASP A 89 3.42 11.91 14.73
CA ASP A 89 3.38 11.46 16.12
C ASP A 89 3.77 9.98 16.17
N GLU A 90 4.73 9.63 17.03
CA GLU A 90 5.26 8.27 17.18
C GLU A 90 4.23 7.28 17.75
N THR A 91 3.18 7.78 18.40
CA THR A 91 2.07 6.97 18.91
C THR A 91 1.07 6.58 17.82
N LEU A 92 1.17 7.19 16.63
CA LEU A 92 0.32 6.94 15.48
C LEU A 92 1.04 6.11 14.41
N HIS A 93 0.30 5.22 13.77
CA HIS A 93 0.80 4.39 12.67
C HIS A 93 -0.05 4.59 11.41
N CYS A 94 0.59 4.57 10.24
CA CYS A 94 -0.09 4.67 8.96
C CYS A 94 -0.68 3.32 8.56
N VAL A 95 -2.00 3.22 8.54
CA VAL A 95 -2.71 1.96 8.30
C VAL A 95 -3.73 2.08 7.16
N PRO A 96 -4.00 0.98 6.43
CA PRO A 96 -5.08 0.97 5.44
C PRO A 96 -6.44 1.09 6.13
N VAL A 97 -7.31 1.88 5.52
CA VAL A 97 -8.73 1.98 5.88
C VAL A 97 -9.64 1.55 4.74
N GLU A 98 -9.06 1.30 3.57
CA GLU A 98 -9.74 0.80 2.38
C GLU A 98 -8.74 0.04 1.51
N THR A 99 -9.20 -1.05 0.92
CA THR A 99 -8.38 -1.96 0.11
C THR A 99 -9.14 -2.39 -1.13
N ALA A 100 -8.41 -2.67 -2.21
CA ALA A 100 -8.93 -3.25 -3.44
C ALA A 100 -8.00 -4.37 -3.93
N ASN A 101 -8.54 -5.30 -4.69
CA ASN A 101 -7.75 -6.36 -5.30
C ASN A 101 -7.30 -5.95 -6.71
N VAL A 102 -6.12 -6.41 -7.10
CA VAL A 102 -5.60 -6.31 -8.47
C VAL A 102 -5.12 -7.67 -8.92
N THR A 103 -5.46 -8.06 -10.14
CA THR A 103 -4.99 -9.31 -10.72
C THR A 103 -3.89 -9.01 -11.72
N MET A 104 -2.77 -9.71 -11.62
CA MET A 104 -1.60 -9.54 -12.47
C MET A 104 -1.21 -10.88 -13.09
N GLN A 105 -0.71 -10.83 -14.32
CA GLN A 105 -0.13 -11.98 -14.97
C GLN A 105 1.35 -12.11 -14.59
N ILE A 106 1.72 -13.28 -14.07
CA ILE A 106 3.07 -13.58 -13.57
C ILE A 106 3.57 -14.85 -14.25
N LEU A 107 4.84 -14.90 -14.64
CA LEU A 107 5.46 -16.12 -15.13
C LEU A 107 5.84 -17.01 -13.94
N ARG A 108 5.23 -18.19 -13.84
CA ARG A 108 5.57 -19.23 -12.88
C ARG A 108 6.57 -20.19 -13.50
N VAL A 109 7.68 -20.38 -12.82
CA VAL A 109 8.76 -21.29 -13.19
C VAL A 109 8.76 -22.45 -12.20
N SER A 110 8.63 -23.67 -12.72
CA SER A 110 8.57 -24.91 -11.95
C SER A 110 9.77 -25.80 -12.31
N SER A 111 10.34 -26.45 -11.30
CA SER A 111 11.44 -27.40 -11.49
C SER A 111 10.88 -28.75 -11.96
N GLY A 112 10.70 -28.91 -13.28
CA GLY A 112 10.26 -30.17 -13.90
C GLY A 112 9.10 -30.02 -14.86
N GLU A 113 8.35 -28.93 -14.78
CA GLU A 113 7.29 -28.58 -15.73
C GLU A 113 7.70 -27.38 -16.59
N ARG A 114 6.98 -27.17 -17.69
CA ARG A 114 7.19 -25.99 -18.54
C ARG A 114 6.73 -24.74 -17.79
N SER A 115 7.49 -23.64 -17.92
CA SER A 115 7.07 -22.36 -17.38
C SER A 115 5.74 -21.91 -18.02
N SER A 116 4.89 -21.28 -17.20
CA SER A 116 3.54 -20.88 -17.59
C SER A 116 3.17 -19.53 -17.01
N TYR A 117 2.32 -18.79 -17.73
CA TYR A 117 1.73 -17.57 -17.21
C TYR A 117 0.54 -17.91 -16.31
N VAL A 118 0.51 -17.34 -15.12
CA VAL A 118 -0.58 -17.50 -14.15
C VAL A 118 -1.13 -16.14 -13.74
N GLU A 119 -2.41 -16.10 -13.43
CA GLU A 119 -3.05 -14.91 -12.86
C GLU A 119 -3.00 -14.99 -11.33
N MET A 120 -2.38 -13.98 -10.71
CA MET A 120 -2.29 -13.87 -9.25
C MET A 120 -2.96 -12.58 -8.80
N THR A 121 -3.69 -12.64 -7.68
CA THR A 121 -4.50 -11.51 -7.21
C THR A 121 -3.92 -10.92 -5.93
N PHE A 122 -3.48 -9.67 -5.94
CA PHE A 122 -2.86 -9.01 -4.81
C PHE A 122 -3.82 -8.01 -4.17
N SER A 123 -3.73 -7.85 -2.85
CA SER A 123 -4.44 -6.78 -2.14
C SER A 123 -3.61 -5.50 -2.15
N GLN A 124 -4.26 -4.40 -2.53
CA GLN A 124 -3.71 -3.05 -2.58
C GLN A 124 -4.47 -2.14 -1.62
N HIS A 125 -3.77 -1.17 -1.04
CA HIS A 125 -4.35 -0.17 -0.18
C HIS A 125 -4.77 1.03 -1.02
N THR A 126 -6.06 1.38 -1.02
CA THR A 126 -6.59 2.52 -1.80
C THR A 126 -6.71 3.78 -0.95
N ARG A 127 -6.80 3.65 0.38
CA ARG A 127 -6.87 4.78 1.31
C ARG A 127 -6.21 4.46 2.64
N CYS A 128 -5.46 5.42 3.17
CA CYS A 128 -4.68 5.28 4.41
C CYS A 128 -5.07 6.35 5.44
N LYS A 129 -4.92 6.04 6.73
CA LYS A 129 -5.05 7.01 7.83
C LYS A 129 -4.06 6.72 8.95
N CYS A 130 -3.70 7.76 9.69
CA CYS A 130 -2.98 7.64 10.95
C CYS A 130 -3.91 7.19 12.08
N ARG A 131 -3.56 6.10 12.77
CA ARG A 131 -4.34 5.55 13.90
C ARG A 131 -3.46 5.27 15.11
N PRO A 132 -4.00 5.37 16.34
CA PRO A 132 -3.25 5.03 17.55
C PRO A 132 -2.87 3.54 17.60
N LEU A 133 -1.64 3.25 18.01
CA LEU A 133 -1.09 1.88 18.09
C LEU A 133 -1.97 0.92 18.93
N ARG A 134 -2.62 1.44 19.98
CA ARG A 134 -3.44 0.63 20.91
C ARG A 134 -4.72 0.07 20.29
N GLU A 135 -5.21 0.62 19.18
CA GLU A 135 -6.39 0.08 18.48
C GLU A 135 -6.08 -1.25 17.79
N MET A 136 -4.84 -1.48 17.33
CA MET A 136 -4.47 -2.70 16.59
C MET A 136 -4.36 -3.95 17.48
N MET A 137 -3.77 -3.83 18.68
CA MET A 137 -3.65 -4.95 19.63
C MET A 137 -5.00 -5.57 20.05
N LYS A 138 -6.08 -4.79 19.98
CA LYS A 138 -7.43 -5.28 20.34
C LYS A 138 -8.08 -6.09 19.23
N THR A 139 -7.73 -5.85 17.97
CA THR A 139 -8.32 -6.56 16.82
C THR A 139 -7.75 -7.97 16.68
N GLU A 140 -6.45 -8.18 16.88
CA GLU A 140 -5.84 -9.53 16.84
C GLU A 140 -6.34 -10.44 17.98
N ARG A 141 -6.63 -9.89 19.16
CA ARG A 141 -7.11 -10.66 20.33
C ARG A 141 -8.56 -11.14 20.21
N ARG A 142 -9.30 -10.75 19.16
CA ARG A 142 -10.70 -11.15 18.93
C ARG A 142 -10.86 -12.46 18.12
N ARG A 143 -9.80 -13.26 17.93
CA ARG A 143 -9.97 -14.66 17.50
C ARG A 143 -10.78 -15.41 18.58
N PRO A 144 -11.93 -16.02 18.25
CA PRO A 144 -12.78 -16.67 19.25
C PRO A 144 -12.08 -17.93 19.76
N LYS A 145 -11.59 -17.89 21.01
CA LYS A 145 -11.11 -19.07 21.72
C LYS A 145 -12.33 -19.91 22.10
N GLY A 146 -12.55 -21.02 21.39
CA GLY A 146 -13.64 -21.96 21.64
C GLY A 146 -13.71 -22.34 23.12
N SER A 147 -14.78 -21.91 23.79
CA SER A 147 -15.02 -22.18 25.20
C SER A 147 -15.58 -23.59 25.38
N GLY A 148 -14.71 -24.58 25.45
CA GLY A 148 -15.07 -25.93 25.90
C GLY A 148 -15.34 -25.93 27.41
N LYS A 149 -16.60 -25.74 27.82
CA LYS A 149 -17.05 -25.92 29.21
C LYS A 149 -17.03 -27.41 29.57
N ARG A 150 -15.98 -27.90 30.24
CA ARG A 150 -16.05 -29.20 30.94
C ARG A 150 -16.75 -29.00 32.29
N LYS A 151 -17.99 -29.49 32.36
CA LYS A 151 -18.80 -29.61 33.58
C LYS A 151 -18.14 -30.66 34.49
N LYS A 152 -17.53 -30.24 35.61
CA LYS A 152 -17.01 -31.17 36.62
C LYS A 152 -18.15 -31.57 37.55
N GLU A 153 -18.52 -32.84 37.44
CA GLU A 153 -19.57 -33.52 38.19
C GLU A 153 -19.22 -33.58 39.68
N LYS A 154 -20.23 -33.34 40.51
CA LYS A 154 -20.14 -33.18 41.95
C LYS A 154 -20.23 -34.56 42.61
N GLN A 155 -19.12 -35.07 43.14
CA GLN A 155 -19.14 -36.17 44.10
C GLN A 155 -18.54 -35.70 45.43
N ARG A 156 -19.33 -35.87 46.49
CA ARG A 156 -19.02 -35.80 47.92
C ARG A 156 -19.86 -36.93 48.54
N PRO A 157 -19.61 -37.44 49.76
CA PRO A 157 -18.46 -37.31 50.66
C PRO A 157 -17.94 -38.67 51.18
N THR A 158 -16.70 -38.74 51.66
CA THR A 158 -16.43 -39.62 52.81
C THR A 158 -15.46 -38.96 53.79
N ASP A 159 -15.87 -39.11 55.04
CA ASP A 159 -15.30 -38.78 56.33
C ASP A 159 -13.79 -38.88 56.48
N CYS A 160 -13.21 -37.92 57.22
CA CYS A 160 -12.04 -38.14 58.07
C CYS A 160 -12.03 -37.03 59.13
N GLN A 161 -12.45 -37.42 60.32
CA GLN A 161 -12.21 -36.73 61.57
C GLN A 161 -10.71 -36.62 61.87
N LEU A 162 -10.37 -35.56 62.61
CA LEU A 162 -9.16 -35.32 63.41
C LEU A 162 -7.99 -34.56 62.76
N CYS A 163 -7.45 -33.69 63.64
CA CYS A 163 -6.23 -32.88 63.60
C CYS A 163 -6.45 -31.49 62.97
N GLY A 164 -6.39 -30.37 63.71
CA GLY A 164 -5.65 -30.10 64.94
C GLY A 164 -4.74 -28.90 64.65
N ASP A 165 -4.87 -27.85 65.46
CA ASP A 165 -4.20 -26.55 65.34
C ASP A 165 -2.70 -26.60 65.03
N THR A 166 -2.24 -25.70 64.15
CA THR A 166 -1.02 -24.90 64.36
C THR A 166 -0.81 -23.89 63.22
N SER A 167 -0.88 -22.61 63.56
CA SER A 167 -0.36 -21.48 62.77
C SER A 167 1.14 -21.24 63.07
N PRO A 168 1.80 -20.28 62.41
CA PRO A 168 2.61 -20.36 61.18
C PRO A 168 4.13 -20.26 61.47
N PRO A 169 4.99 -20.14 60.43
CA PRO A 169 6.00 -19.07 60.55
C PRO A 169 6.29 -18.30 59.24
N ARG A 170 6.34 -16.97 59.45
CA ARG A 170 7.16 -15.90 58.86
C ARG A 170 7.28 -15.73 57.34
#